data_AF-A0A095W2T6-F1
#
_entry.id   AF-A0A095W2T6-F1
#
_cell.length_a   1.000
_cell.length_b   1.000
_cell.length_c   1.000
_cell.angle_alpha   90.00
_cell.angle_beta   90.00
_cell.angle_gamma   90.00
#
_symmetry.space_group_name_H-M   'P 1'
#
loop_
_entity.id
_entity.type
_entity.pdbx_description
1 polymer ?
#
loop_
_entity_poly.entity_id
_entity_poly.type
_entity_poly.pdbx_seq_one_letter_code
_entity_poly.pdbx_strand_id
1 'polypeptide(L)'
;MGQQQRAKCISVRVTANELAAIAETAARAQTTVTDFVRSVALDRAGVQPFYSDEDRLFLLFLRDELRREGLNLTRLLITLNRDERFIEASCKQEILGMQRVIAALCVELSGHTKRLTAHPGKS
;
A
#
# COMPACT_ATOMS: atom_id res chain seq x y z
N MET A 1 -19.51 -6.42 -5.59
CA MET A 1 -19.17 -6.54 -7.04
C MET A 1 -18.71 -7.96 -7.27
N GLY A 2 -19.27 -8.65 -8.28
CA GLY A 2 -19.10 -10.10 -8.46
C GLY A 2 -17.65 -10.48 -8.73
N GLN A 3 -17.15 -11.50 -8.01
CA GLN A 3 -15.85 -12.11 -8.27
C GLN A 3 -15.83 -12.57 -9.73
N GLN A 4 -15.05 -11.90 -10.58
CA GLN A 4 -14.78 -12.38 -11.93
C GLN A 4 -14.06 -13.72 -11.80
N GLN A 5 -14.74 -14.79 -12.21
CA GLN A 5 -14.22 -16.15 -12.09
C GLN A 5 -12.95 -16.27 -12.95
N ARG A 6 -11.86 -16.74 -12.34
CA ARG A 6 -10.54 -16.85 -12.99
C ARG A 6 -10.61 -17.94 -14.08
N ALA A 7 -10.97 -17.57 -15.31
CA ALA A 7 -11.22 -18.51 -16.41
C ALA A 7 -9.96 -19.13 -17.04
N LYS A 8 -8.76 -18.59 -16.75
CA LYS A 8 -7.48 -19.06 -17.33
C LYS A 8 -6.63 -19.71 -16.25
N CYS A 9 -6.04 -20.86 -16.56
CA CYS A 9 -5.21 -21.65 -15.65
C CYS A 9 -3.76 -21.73 -16.16
N ILE A 10 -2.80 -21.65 -15.24
CA ILE A 10 -1.38 -21.92 -15.50
C ILE A 10 -1.06 -23.27 -14.86
N SER A 11 -0.60 -24.24 -15.65
CA SER A 11 -0.20 -25.56 -15.18
C SER A 11 1.32 -25.69 -15.19
N VAL A 12 1.92 -26.02 -14.06
CA VAL A 12 3.36 -26.25 -13.90
C VAL A 12 3.58 -27.66 -13.36
N ARG A 13 4.54 -28.38 -13.94
CA ARG A 13 4.97 -29.68 -13.40
C ARG A 13 5.97 -29.45 -12.29
N VAL A 14 5.74 -30.11 -11.16
CA VAL A 14 6.61 -30.07 -9.98
C VAL A 14 6.80 -31.49 -9.46
N THR A 15 7.94 -31.74 -8.85
CA THR A 15 8.23 -32.94 -8.07
C THR A 15 7.52 -32.90 -6.72
N ALA A 16 7.46 -34.04 -6.02
CA ALA A 16 6.88 -34.11 -4.68
C ALA A 16 7.61 -33.19 -3.68
N ASN A 17 8.93 -33.11 -3.78
CA ASN A 17 9.75 -32.26 -2.90
C ASN A 17 9.50 -30.77 -3.16
N GLU A 18 9.38 -30.36 -4.42
CA GLU A 18 9.05 -28.99 -4.79
C GLU A 18 7.66 -28.60 -4.30
N LEU A 19 6.66 -29.48 -4.46
CA LEU A 19 5.31 -29.24 -3.95
C LEU A 19 5.28 -29.09 -2.43
N ALA A 20 6.02 -29.94 -1.70
CA ALA A 20 6.11 -29.86 -0.25
C ALA A 20 6.74 -28.53 0.22
N ALA A 21 7.84 -28.10 -0.42
CA ALA A 21 8.49 -26.82 -0.11
C ALA A 21 7.57 -25.61 -0.39
N ILE A 22 6.80 -25.66 -1.49
CA ILE A 22 5.81 -24.64 -1.83
C ILE A 22 4.69 -24.62 -0.77
N ALA A 23 4.17 -25.78 -0.38
CA ALA A 23 3.10 -25.90 0.60
C ALA A 23 3.51 -25.40 1.98
N GLU A 24 4.71 -25.74 2.44
CA GLU A 24 5.26 -25.26 3.71
C GLU A 24 5.38 -23.73 3.69
N THR A 25 5.93 -23.16 2.61
CA THR A 25 6.10 -21.71 2.50
C THR A 25 4.75 -20.98 2.45
N ALA A 26 3.78 -21.52 1.72
CA ALA A 26 2.41 -21.00 1.67
C ALA A 26 1.76 -21.02 3.06
N ALA A 27 1.95 -22.10 3.83
CA ALA A 27 1.44 -22.22 5.20
C ALA A 27 2.07 -21.17 6.13
N ARG A 28 3.39 -20.95 6.06
CA ARG A 28 4.05 -19.89 6.84
C ARG A 28 3.55 -18.48 6.49
N ALA A 29 3.17 -18.28 5.23
CA ALA A 29 2.59 -17.04 4.73
C ALA A 29 1.06 -16.97 4.92
N GLN A 30 0.44 -17.93 5.61
CA GLN A 30 -0.99 -18.00 5.91
C GLN A 30 -1.88 -17.88 4.65
N THR A 31 -1.44 -18.47 3.55
CA THR A 31 -2.13 -18.40 2.26
C THR A 31 -2.28 -19.80 1.64
N THR A 32 -3.16 -19.94 0.65
CA THR A 32 -3.28 -21.19 -0.10
C THR A 32 -2.08 -21.38 -1.02
N VAL A 33 -1.76 -22.63 -1.38
CA VAL A 33 -0.72 -22.93 -2.38
C VAL A 33 -0.99 -22.19 -3.69
N THR A 34 -2.24 -22.15 -4.14
CA THR A 34 -2.64 -21.47 -5.37
C THR A 34 -2.42 -19.96 -5.29
N ASP A 35 -2.82 -19.31 -4.20
CA ASP A 35 -2.65 -17.87 -4.06
C ASP A 35 -1.19 -17.48 -3.83
N PHE A 36 -0.40 -18.32 -3.14
CA PHE A 36 1.04 -18.16 -3.02
C PHE A 36 1.77 -18.25 -4.35
N VAL A 37 1.53 -19.32 -5.13
CA VAL A 37 2.18 -19.48 -6.44
C VAL A 37 1.78 -18.35 -7.38
N ARG A 38 0.51 -17.93 -7.33
CA ARG A 38 0.03 -16.78 -8.11
C ARG A 38 0.72 -15.49 -7.69
N SER A 39 0.85 -15.21 -6.39
CA SER A 39 1.47 -13.98 -5.91
C SER A 39 2.94 -13.91 -6.30
N VAL A 40 3.69 -15.01 -6.16
CA VAL A 40 5.09 -15.08 -6.57
C VAL A 40 5.24 -14.93 -8.08
N ALA A 41 4.40 -15.60 -8.88
CA ALA A 41 4.47 -15.50 -10.34
C ALA A 41 4.17 -14.08 -10.84
N LEU A 42 3.18 -13.41 -10.25
CA LEU A 42 2.83 -12.03 -10.59
C LEU A 42 3.92 -11.05 -10.15
N ASP A 43 4.44 -11.19 -8.93
CA ASP A 43 5.52 -10.35 -8.42
C ASP A 43 6.77 -10.42 -9.33
N ARG A 44 7.15 -11.63 -9.75
CA ARG A 44 8.27 -11.84 -10.68
C ARG A 44 8.01 -11.34 -12.09
N ALA A 45 6.74 -11.22 -12.49
CA ALA A 45 6.34 -10.56 -13.73
C ALA A 45 6.28 -9.02 -13.61
N GLY A 46 6.65 -8.45 -12.46
CA GLY A 46 6.53 -7.02 -12.18
C GLY A 46 5.09 -6.56 -11.91
N VAL A 47 4.15 -7.50 -11.76
CA VAL A 47 2.76 -7.24 -11.44
C VAL A 47 2.60 -7.34 -9.93
N GLN A 48 2.58 -6.19 -9.24
CA GLN A 48 2.52 -6.14 -7.78
C GLN A 48 1.16 -6.66 -7.27
N PRO A 49 1.07 -7.90 -6.72
CA PRO A 49 -0.20 -8.55 -6.40
C PRO A 49 -0.62 -8.34 -4.93
N PHE A 50 0.13 -7.55 -4.17
CA PHE A 50 0.20 -7.64 -2.71
C PHE A 50 -0.95 -7.01 -1.94
N TYR A 51 -1.73 -6.11 -2.55
CA TYR A 51 -2.86 -5.51 -1.85
C TYR A 51 -4.15 -6.12 -2.36
N SER A 52 -4.76 -6.95 -1.51
CA SER A 52 -6.17 -7.32 -1.62
C SER A 52 -7.04 -6.06 -1.61
N ASP A 53 -8.30 -6.17 -2.02
CA ASP A 53 -9.22 -5.03 -1.99
C ASP A 53 -9.39 -4.49 -0.55
N GLU A 54 -9.31 -5.36 0.45
CA GLU A 54 -9.32 -4.99 1.87
C GLU A 54 -8.06 -4.22 2.28
N ASP A 55 -6.87 -4.70 1.88
CA ASP A 55 -5.62 -3.99 2.14
C ASP A 55 -5.65 -2.59 1.50
N ARG A 56 -6.22 -2.45 0.30
CA ARG A 56 -6.35 -1.15 -0.37
C ARG A 56 -7.28 -0.22 0.37
N LEU A 57 -8.40 -0.72 0.90
CA LEU A 57 -9.30 0.07 1.74
C LEU A 57 -8.58 0.54 3.00
N PHE A 58 -7.79 -0.33 3.62
CA PHE A 58 -6.99 0.02 4.80
C PHE A 58 -5.94 1.08 4.49
N LEU A 59 -5.22 0.97 3.37
CA LEU A 59 -4.22 1.96 2.94
C LEU A 59 -4.86 3.32 2.59
N LEU A 60 -6.05 3.31 1.98
CA LEU A 60 -6.81 4.53 1.69
C LEU A 60 -7.30 5.20 2.98
N PHE A 61 -7.79 4.41 3.93
CA PHE A 61 -8.17 4.88 5.26
C PHE A 61 -6.96 5.50 5.98
N LEU A 62 -5.83 4.80 6.00
CA LEU A 62 -4.59 5.29 6.61
C LEU A 62 -4.12 6.61 5.98
N ARG A 63 -4.20 6.71 4.65
CA ARG A 63 -3.89 7.96 3.93
C ARG A 63 -4.79 9.10 4.38
N ASP A 64 -6.09 8.86 4.50
CA ASP A 64 -7.05 9.90 4.86
C ASP A 64 -6.86 10.39 6.30
N GLU A 65 -6.53 9.48 7.22
CA GLU A 65 -6.14 9.83 8.60
C GLU A 65 -4.83 10.63 8.64
N LEU A 66 -3.78 10.20 7.93
CA LEU A 66 -2.53 10.94 7.83
C LEU A 66 -2.73 12.36 7.26
N ARG A 67 -3.55 12.48 6.22
CA ARG A 67 -3.90 13.78 5.62
C ARG A 67 -4.62 14.67 6.63
N ARG A 68 -5.54 14.11 7.41
CA ARG A 68 -6.27 14.84 8.45
C ARG A 68 -5.32 15.38 9.51
N GLU A 69 -4.35 14.58 9.96
CA GLU A 69 -3.33 15.05 10.90
C GLU A 69 -2.44 16.15 10.32
N GLY A 70 -2.04 16.03 9.06
CA GLY A 70 -1.31 17.10 8.36
C GLY A 70 -2.09 18.44 8.34
N LEU A 71 -3.41 18.40 8.12
CA LEU A 71 -4.26 19.59 8.17
C LEU A 71 -4.42 20.14 9.59
N ASN A 72 -4.49 19.29 10.61
CA ASN A 72 -4.51 19.72 12.01
C ASN A 72 -3.24 20.48 12.38
N LEU A 73 -2.07 19.96 11.98
CA LEU A 73 -0.78 20.64 12.16
C LEU A 73 -0.76 22.01 11.46
N THR A 74 -1.33 22.12 10.25
CA THR A 74 -1.44 23.41 9.54
C THR A 74 -2.31 24.38 10.31
N ARG A 75 -3.46 23.94 10.82
CA ARG A 75 -4.35 24.79 11.62
C ARG A 75 -3.68 25.25 12.91
N LEU A 76 -2.97 24.38 13.60
CA LEU A 76 -2.23 24.71 14.82
C LEU A 76 -1.19 25.80 14.55
N LEU A 77 -0.42 25.70 13.46
CA LEU A 77 0.50 26.75 13.03
C LEU A 77 -0.21 28.08 12.75
N ILE A 78 -1.34 28.05 12.04
CA ILE A 78 -2.11 29.26 11.71
C ILE A 78 -2.63 29.94 12.98
N THR A 79 -3.20 29.18 13.90
CA THR A 79 -3.73 29.69 15.18
C THR A 79 -2.61 30.33 16.01
N LEU A 80 -1.48 29.64 16.14
CA LEU A 80 -0.35 30.15 16.91
C LEU A 80 0.28 31.41 16.28
N ASN A 81 0.38 31.47 14.95
CA ASN A 81 0.83 32.68 14.26
C ASN A 81 -0.14 33.87 14.40
N ARG A 82 -1.44 33.61 14.62
CA ARG A 82 -2.48 34.64 14.81
C ARG A 82 -2.53 35.16 16.25
N ASP A 83 -2.26 34.31 17.23
CA ASP A 83 -2.39 34.64 18.66
C ASP A 83 -1.20 35.44 19.22
N GLU A 84 -0.26 35.92 18.38
CA GLU A 84 1.03 36.53 18.79
C GLU A 84 1.87 35.69 19.76
N ARG A 85 1.46 34.43 20.00
CA ARG A 85 2.25 33.43 20.71
C ARG A 85 3.38 33.04 19.79
N PHE A 86 4.53 33.69 19.95
CA PHE A 86 5.76 33.35 19.25
C PHE A 86 6.07 31.87 19.51
N ILE A 87 5.78 31.02 18.52
CA ILE A 87 6.36 29.69 18.48
C ILE A 87 7.85 29.88 18.25
N GLU A 88 8.67 29.23 19.07
CA GLU A 88 10.09 29.15 18.84
C GLU A 88 10.36 28.61 17.42
N ALA A 89 11.32 29.21 16.70
CA ALA A 89 11.59 28.86 15.31
C ALA A 89 11.88 27.35 15.13
N SER A 90 12.47 26.70 16.14
CA SER A 90 12.69 25.26 16.23
C SER A 90 11.39 24.45 16.12
N CYS A 91 10.38 24.74 16.96
CA CYS A 91 9.10 24.05 16.95
C CYS A 91 8.33 24.25 15.64
N LYS A 92 8.40 25.45 15.03
CA LYS A 92 7.83 25.68 13.69
C LYS A 92 8.48 24.80 12.62
N GLN A 93 9.80 24.64 12.66
CA GLN A 93 10.53 23.78 11.72
C GLN A 93 10.17 22.30 11.90
N GLU A 94 9.99 21.83 13.13
CA GLU A 94 9.56 20.46 13.42
C GLU A 94 8.17 20.17 12.84
N ILE A 95 7.20 21.07 13.05
CA ILE A 95 5.84 20.89 12.51
C ILE A 95 5.86 20.86 10.97
N LEU A 96 6.62 21.75 10.32
CA LEU A 96 6.80 21.72 8.87
C LEU A 96 7.50 20.44 8.40
N GLY A 97 8.46 19.93 9.17
CA GLY A 97 9.10 18.65 8.95
C GLY A 97 8.10 17.49 8.94
N MET A 98 7.25 17.41 9.96
CA MET A 98 6.19 16.40 10.07
C MET A 98 5.22 16.48 8.88
N GLN A 99 4.82 17.68 8.45
CA GLN A 99 3.95 17.86 7.30
C GLN A 99 4.56 17.32 6.00
N ARG A 100 5.86 17.52 5.78
CA ARG A 100 6.55 16.97 4.60
C ARG A 100 6.55 15.44 4.62
N VAL A 101 6.83 14.83 5.77
CA VAL A 101 6.81 13.37 5.92
C VAL A 101 5.39 12.83 5.67
N ILE A 102 4.36 13.45 6.26
CA ILE A 102 2.96 13.08 6.06
C ILE A 102 2.58 13.19 4.57
N ALA A 103 2.96 14.27 3.89
CA ALA A 103 2.69 14.45 2.48
C ALA A 103 3.37 13.39 1.61
N ALA A 104 4.64 13.06 1.89
CA ALA A 104 5.37 12.00 1.20
C ALA A 104 4.69 10.63 1.36
N LEU A 105 4.28 10.30 2.59
CA LEU A 105 3.54 9.06 2.88
C LEU A 105 2.20 9.00 2.11
N CYS A 106 1.45 10.12 2.05
CA CYS A 106 0.20 10.17 1.30
C CYS A 106 0.41 9.90 -0.21
N VAL A 107 1.52 10.38 -0.78
CA VAL A 107 1.91 10.13 -2.18
C VAL A 107 2.25 8.66 -2.40
N GLU A 108 3.05 8.05 -1.53
CA GLU A 108 3.42 6.63 -1.65
C GLU A 108 2.19 5.71 -1.53
N LEU A 109 1.32 5.93 -0.53
CA LEU A 109 0.07 5.18 -0.37
C LEU A 109 -0.86 5.33 -1.58
N SER A 110 -0.88 6.51 -2.21
CA SER A 110 -1.62 6.75 -3.46
C SER A 110 -0.94 6.09 -4.67
N GLY A 111 0.39 5.95 -4.67
CA GLY A 111 1.16 5.27 -5.70
C GLY A 111 0.89 3.76 -5.71
N HIS A 112 0.81 3.14 -4.53
CA HIS A 112 0.48 1.73 -4.36
C HIS A 112 -0.95 1.37 -4.77
N THR A 113 -1.87 2.34 -4.75
CA THR A 113 -3.24 2.15 -5.24
C THR A 113 -3.40 2.41 -6.75
N LYS A 114 -2.57 3.30 -7.35
CA LYS A 114 -2.67 3.68 -8.78
C LYS A 114 -1.87 2.83 -9.77
N ARG A 115 -0.72 2.25 -9.39
CA ARG A 115 0.15 1.51 -10.34
C ARG A 115 -0.46 0.22 -10.95
N LEU A 116 -1.70 -0.12 -10.60
CA LEU A 116 -2.44 -1.27 -11.12
C LEU A 116 -3.46 -0.95 -12.22
N THR A 117 -3.83 0.33 -12.43
CA THR A 117 -4.77 0.70 -13.51
C THR A 117 -4.07 0.99 -14.84
N ALA A 118 -2.74 1.07 -14.85
CA ALA A 118 -1.92 1.28 -16.04
C ALA A 118 -1.36 -0.04 -16.57
N HIS A 119 -2.25 -0.94 -17.00
CA HIS A 119 -1.89 -1.99 -17.95
C HIS A 119 -2.77 -1.82 -19.19
N PRO A 120 -2.32 -1.06 -20.20
CA PRO A 120 -2.94 -1.11 -21.51
C PRO A 120 -2.48 -2.41 -22.15
N GLY A 121 -3.34 -3.43 -22.13
CA GLY A 121 -3.19 -4.53 -23.05
C GLY A 121 -3.21 -3.96 -24.47
N LYS A 122 -2.06 -4.03 -25.15
CA LYS A 122 -2.01 -3.93 -26.61
C LYS A 122 -1.83 -5.35 -27.14
N SER A 123 -2.83 -5.72 -27.95
CA SER A 123 -2.93 -6.90 -28.81
C SER A 123 -1.69 -7.12 -29.68
#